data_AF-A0AAD4NZS2-F1
#
_entry.id   AF-A0AAD4NZS2-F1
#
_cell.length_a   1.000
_cell.length_b   1.000
_cell.length_c   1.000
_cell.angle_alpha   90.00
_cell.angle_beta   90.00
_cell.angle_gamma   90.00
#
_symmetry.space_group_name_H-M   'P 1'
#
loop_
_entity.id
_entity.type
_entity.pdbx_description
1 polymer ?
#
loop_
_entity_poly.entity_id
_entity_poly.type
_entity_poly.pdbx_seq_one_letter_code
_entity_poly.pdbx_strand_id
1 'polypeptide(L)'
;MSPNKKNRWYILDAFSYGVLLLKKNHGSYCSERPLNLIGLAWELWVERRAIEFMDPILDESCSHKSIVERCINISLLCVQDEATDRPSKRDVITMLTNECLQLLEPKQPTFFVEKRRIEDEIEVDVVRKLEK
;
A
#
# COMPACT_ATOMS: atom_id res chain seq x y z
N MET A 1 -23.52 10.93 17.30
CA MET A 1 -23.53 9.52 16.88
C MET A 1 -22.19 8.92 17.26
N SER A 2 -22.13 8.06 18.29
CA SER A 2 -20.85 7.55 18.83
C SER A 2 -20.31 6.43 17.93
N PRO A 3 -19.03 6.44 17.51
CA PRO A 3 -18.47 5.39 16.67
C PRO A 3 -18.56 4.04 17.41
N ASN A 4 -19.29 3.11 16.82
CA ASN A 4 -19.57 1.80 17.40
C ASN A 4 -18.25 1.06 17.66
N LYS A 5 -17.91 0.84 18.94
CA LYS A 5 -16.64 0.23 19.37
C LYS A 5 -16.41 -1.19 18.81
N LYS A 6 -17.47 -1.87 18.32
CA LYS A 6 -17.35 -3.15 17.60
C LYS A 6 -16.54 -3.03 16.31
N ASN A 7 -16.63 -1.93 15.56
CA ASN A 7 -15.88 -1.75 14.31
C ASN A 7 -14.36 -1.64 14.54
N ARG A 8 -13.94 -1.25 15.75
CA ARG A 8 -12.53 -0.99 16.08
C ARG A 8 -11.67 -2.26 16.04
N TRP A 9 -12.26 -3.42 16.37
CA TRP A 9 -11.57 -4.72 16.31
C TRP A 9 -11.50 -5.27 14.87
N TYR A 10 -12.55 -5.05 14.05
CA TYR A 10 -12.58 -5.46 12.63
C TYR A 10 -11.61 -4.68 11.73
N ILE A 11 -11.18 -3.48 12.14
CA ILE A 11 -10.26 -2.63 11.37
C ILE A 11 -8.80 -3.11 11.46
N LEU A 12 -8.42 -3.79 12.55
CA LEU A 12 -7.10 -4.41 12.69
C LEU A 12 -6.93 -5.64 11.78
N ASP A 13 -8.02 -6.38 11.55
CA ASP A 13 -8.06 -7.51 10.60
C ASP A 13 -7.85 -7.04 9.16
N ALA A 14 -8.44 -5.90 8.77
CA ALA A 14 -8.27 -5.32 7.44
C ALA A 14 -6.80 -4.93 7.17
N PHE A 15 -6.15 -4.27 8.14
CA PHE A 15 -4.74 -3.90 8.04
C PHE A 15 -3.84 -5.14 7.84
N SER A 16 -4.04 -6.15 8.68
CA SER A 16 -3.25 -7.40 8.62
C SER A 16 -3.47 -8.13 7.29
N TYR A 17 -4.70 -8.12 6.78
CA TYR A 17 -5.03 -8.68 5.47
C TYR A 17 -4.36 -7.91 4.32
N GLY A 18 -4.35 -6.57 4.37
CA GLY A 18 -3.66 -5.72 3.40
C GLY A 18 -2.16 -6.01 3.34
N VAL A 19 -1.50 -6.14 4.51
CA VAL A 19 -0.08 -6.52 4.58
C VAL A 19 0.17 -7.91 4.00
N LEU A 20 -0.72 -8.88 4.27
CA LEU A 20 -0.61 -10.22 3.69
C LEU A 20 -0.75 -10.22 2.17
N LEU A 21 -1.69 -9.43 1.63
CA LEU A 21 -1.83 -9.26 0.18
C LEU A 21 -0.58 -8.64 -0.44
N LEU A 22 -0.01 -7.58 0.16
CA LEU A 22 1.25 -7.00 -0.33
C LEU A 22 2.39 -8.01 -0.32
N LYS A 23 2.57 -8.75 0.79
CA LYS A 23 3.60 -9.79 0.91
C LYS A 23 3.43 -10.91 -0.12
N LYS A 24 2.19 -11.28 -0.43
CA LYS A 24 1.90 -12.31 -1.42
C LYS A 24 2.26 -11.86 -2.83
N ASN A 25 2.03 -10.59 -3.16
CA ASN A 25 2.31 -10.05 -4.50
C ASN A 25 3.82 -9.81 -4.71
N HIS A 26 4.54 -9.28 -3.72
CA HIS A 26 5.98 -8.94 -3.82
C HIS A 26 6.94 -10.14 -3.77
N GLY A 27 6.43 -11.33 -3.48
CA GLY A 27 7.28 -12.49 -3.21
C GLY A 27 7.88 -12.45 -1.80
N SER A 28 8.23 -13.62 -1.28
CA SER A 28 8.64 -13.82 0.12
C SER A 28 10.03 -13.27 0.47
N TYR A 29 10.69 -12.51 -0.42
CA TYR A 29 12.05 -12.04 -0.18
C TYR A 29 12.08 -10.84 0.76
N CYS A 30 12.50 -11.14 2.00
CA CYS A 30 12.90 -10.26 3.09
C CYS A 30 13.02 -8.77 2.75
N SER A 31 11.94 -8.01 2.87
CA SER A 31 12.10 -6.65 3.39
C SER A 31 12.09 -6.77 4.91
N GLU A 32 13.20 -6.49 5.58
CA GLU A 32 13.33 -6.53 7.05
C GLU A 32 12.34 -5.59 7.77
N ARG A 33 11.55 -4.79 7.04
CA ARG A 33 10.58 -3.84 7.58
C ARG A 33 9.30 -3.81 6.74
N PRO A 34 8.15 -4.26 7.27
CA PRO A 34 6.84 -4.14 6.61
C PRO A 34 6.48 -2.70 6.19
N LEU A 35 7.05 -1.70 6.89
CA LEU A 35 6.88 -0.28 6.56
C LEU A 35 7.52 0.10 5.22
N ASN A 36 8.64 -0.52 4.85
CA ASN A 36 9.25 -0.32 3.54
C ASN A 36 8.40 -0.94 2.42
N LEU A 37 7.71 -2.06 2.72
CA LEU A 37 6.83 -2.72 1.76
C LEU A 37 5.63 -1.85 1.38
N ILE A 38 4.99 -1.19 2.35
CA ILE A 38 3.86 -0.28 2.10
C ILE A 38 4.32 0.95 1.32
N GLY A 39 5.49 1.52 1.68
CA GLY A 39 6.07 2.66 0.98
C GLY A 39 6.39 2.34 -0.48
N LEU A 40 7.07 1.21 -0.73
CA LEU A 40 7.40 0.74 -2.08
C LEU A 40 6.14 0.46 -2.92
N ALA A 41 5.13 -0.19 -2.33
CA ALA A 41 3.85 -0.43 -3.00
C ALA A 41 3.17 0.89 -3.40
N TRP A 42 3.24 1.90 -2.53
CA TRP A 42 2.69 3.23 -2.79
C TRP A 42 3.44 3.95 -3.92
N GLU A 43 4.79 3.98 -3.89
CA GLU A 43 5.61 4.60 -4.95
C GLU A 43 5.26 4.03 -6.32
N LEU A 44 5.30 2.70 -6.45
CA LEU A 44 5.00 2.01 -7.69
C LEU A 44 3.54 2.20 -8.12
N TRP A 45 2.60 2.27 -7.18
CA TRP A 45 1.20 2.53 -7.49
C TRP A 45 0.97 3.95 -8.05
N VAL A 46 1.58 4.97 -7.44
CA VAL A 46 1.52 6.37 -7.91
C VAL A 46 2.15 6.51 -9.29
N GLU A 47 3.27 5.85 -9.53
CA GLU A 47 3.99 5.87 -10.81
C GLU A 47 3.31 5.03 -11.91
N ARG A 48 2.16 4.40 -11.63
CA ARG A 48 1.47 3.47 -12.54
C ARG A 48 2.36 2.28 -12.96
N ARG A 49 3.26 1.90 -12.06
CA ARG A 49 4.24 0.80 -12.17
C ARG A 49 3.93 -0.32 -11.18
N ALA A 50 2.71 -0.41 -10.65
CA ALA A 50 2.31 -1.38 -9.64
C ALA A 50 2.58 -2.84 -10.04
N ILE A 51 2.64 -3.16 -11.33
CA ILE A 51 2.99 -4.50 -11.81
C ILE A 51 4.43 -4.91 -11.43
N GLU A 52 5.35 -3.95 -11.31
CA GLU A 52 6.74 -4.18 -10.89
C GLU A 52 6.86 -4.55 -9.41
N PHE A 53 5.76 -4.38 -8.66
CA PHE A 53 5.67 -4.88 -7.29
C PHE A 53 5.44 -6.39 -7.24
N MET A 54 5.26 -7.09 -8.38
CA MET A 54 5.09 -8.53 -8.38
C MET A 54 6.41 -9.31 -8.33
N ASP A 55 6.37 -10.47 -7.68
CA ASP A 55 7.38 -11.51 -7.87
C ASP A 55 7.45 -11.88 -9.36
N PRO A 56 8.62 -11.81 -10.01
CA PRO A 56 8.81 -12.16 -11.42
C PRO A 56 8.40 -13.60 -11.78
N ILE A 57 8.22 -14.48 -10.79
CA ILE A 57 7.75 -15.86 -10.98
C ILE A 57 6.23 -15.90 -11.24
N LEU A 58 5.49 -14.84 -10.90
CA LEU A 58 4.06 -14.73 -11.18
C LEU A 58 3.83 -14.31 -12.65
N ASP A 59 3.19 -15.19 -13.41
CA ASP A 59 2.97 -15.08 -14.86
C ASP A 59 2.32 -13.75 -15.30
N GLU A 60 3.04 -12.97 -16.12
CA GLU A 60 2.71 -11.63 -16.61
C GLU A 60 1.61 -11.60 -17.69
N SER A 61 0.67 -12.56 -17.70
CA SER A 61 -0.43 -12.51 -18.66
C SER A 61 -1.24 -11.20 -18.50
N CYS A 62 -1.70 -10.63 -19.61
CA CYS A 62 -2.38 -9.33 -19.62
C CYS A 62 -3.64 -9.32 -18.73
N SER A 63 -4.32 -10.46 -18.56
CA SER A 63 -5.45 -10.64 -17.65
C SER A 63 -5.05 -10.61 -16.17
N HIS A 64 -3.82 -10.99 -15.81
CA HIS A 64 -3.34 -10.90 -14.43
C HIS A 64 -2.98 -9.47 -14.05
N LYS A 65 -2.51 -8.64 -15.00
CA LYS A 65 -2.07 -7.28 -14.73
C LYS A 65 -3.16 -6.41 -14.07
N SER A 66 -4.37 -6.41 -14.62
CA SER A 66 -5.49 -5.62 -14.06
C SER A 66 -5.91 -6.12 -12.67
N ILE A 67 -5.91 -7.43 -12.45
CA ILE A 67 -6.23 -8.06 -11.16
C ILE A 67 -5.18 -7.68 -10.11
N VAL A 68 -3.91 -7.65 -10.50
CA VAL A 68 -2.79 -7.32 -9.62
C VAL A 68 -2.81 -5.86 -9.22
N GLU A 69 -2.96 -4.94 -10.18
CA GLU A 69 -3.09 -3.51 -9.92
C GLU A 69 -4.26 -3.23 -8.97
N ARG A 70 -5.37 -3.95 -9.17
CA ARG A 70 -6.53 -3.92 -8.28
C ARG A 70 -6.21 -4.43 -6.88
N CYS A 71 -5.50 -5.55 -6.76
CA CYS A 71 -5.11 -6.12 -5.47
C CYS A 71 -4.16 -5.19 -4.70
N ILE A 72 -3.22 -4.54 -5.38
CA ILE A 72 -2.32 -3.56 -4.77
C ILE A 72 -3.12 -2.35 -4.29
N ASN A 73 -4.06 -1.83 -5.09
CA ASN A 73 -4.94 -0.74 -4.68
C ASN A 73 -5.75 -1.12 -3.41
N ILE A 74 -6.44 -2.26 -3.41
CA ILE A 74 -7.20 -2.74 -2.24
C ILE A 74 -6.28 -2.87 -1.01
N SER A 75 -5.05 -3.37 -1.21
CA SER A 75 -4.08 -3.51 -0.13
C SER A 75 -3.67 -2.15 0.46
N LEU A 76 -3.42 -1.15 -0.38
CA LEU A 76 -3.11 0.22 0.02
C LEU A 76 -4.28 0.90 0.74
N LEU A 77 -5.52 0.63 0.34
CA LEU A 77 -6.72 1.08 1.06
C LEU A 77 -6.83 0.44 2.45
N CYS A 78 -6.45 -0.83 2.59
CA CYS A 78 -6.51 -1.55 3.87
C CYS A 78 -5.47 -1.08 4.89
N VAL A 79 -4.35 -0.53 4.43
CA VAL A 79 -3.23 -0.09 5.30
C VAL A 79 -3.17 1.42 5.52
N GLN A 80 -4.27 2.13 5.22
CA GLN A 80 -4.39 3.57 5.49
C GLN A 80 -4.11 3.90 6.96
N ASP A 81 -3.44 5.02 7.21
CA ASP A 81 -3.06 5.42 8.57
C ASP A 81 -4.30 5.61 9.45
N GLU A 82 -5.27 6.38 8.96
CA GLU A 82 -6.53 6.61 9.64
C GLU A 82 -7.46 5.39 9.53
N ALA A 83 -7.91 4.91 10.69
CA ALA A 83 -8.81 3.76 10.79
C ALA A 83 -10.14 3.98 10.05
N THR A 84 -10.57 5.23 9.88
CA THR A 84 -11.80 5.60 9.17
C THR A 84 -11.66 5.57 7.64
N ASP A 85 -10.44 5.62 7.13
CA ASP A 85 -10.16 5.57 5.69
C ASP A 85 -10.01 4.13 5.17
N ARG A 86 -9.94 3.15 6.08
CA ARG A 86 -9.83 1.74 5.73
C ARG A 86 -11.20 1.17 5.35
N PRO A 87 -11.29 0.37 4.27
CA PRO A 87 -12.51 -0.33 3.91
C PRO A 87 -12.91 -1.33 4.99
N SER A 88 -14.22 -1.59 5.13
CA SER A 88 -14.65 -2.69 5.98
C SER A 88 -14.28 -4.03 5.34
N LYS A 89 -14.14 -5.09 6.14
CA LYS A 89 -13.89 -6.44 5.62
C LYS A 89 -14.89 -6.88 4.54
N ARG A 90 -16.16 -6.48 4.68
CA ARG A 90 -17.21 -6.75 3.67
C ARG A 90 -16.94 -6.03 2.36
N ASP A 91 -16.48 -4.78 2.46
CA ASP A 91 -16.11 -3.99 1.29
C ASP A 91 -14.91 -4.62 0.59
N VAL A 92 -13.88 -5.04 1.35
CA VAL A 92 -12.71 -5.75 0.80
C VAL A 92 -13.12 -6.99 0.02
N ILE A 93 -13.99 -7.84 0.59
CA ILE A 93 -14.50 -9.03 -0.11
C ILE A 93 -15.23 -8.63 -1.39
N THR A 94 -16.08 -7.60 -1.31
CA THR A 94 -16.85 -7.12 -2.46
C THR A 94 -15.93 -6.59 -3.56
N MET A 95 -14.91 -5.81 -3.19
CA MET A 95 -13.88 -5.27 -4.08
C MET A 95 -13.09 -6.38 -4.77
N LEU A 96 -12.76 -7.47 -4.06
CA LEU A 96 -12.07 -8.61 -4.65
C LEU A 96 -12.94 -9.43 -5.60
N THR A 97 -14.23 -9.61 -5.28
CA THR A 97 -15.14 -10.47 -6.07
C THR A 97 -15.79 -9.77 -7.25
N ASN A 98 -15.82 -8.43 -7.26
CA ASN A 98 -16.43 -7.64 -8.32
C ASN A 98 -15.37 -6.80 -9.03
N GLU A 99 -14.82 -7.33 -10.12
CA GLU A 99 -13.76 -6.69 -10.91
C GLU A 99 -14.23 -5.38 -11.56
N CYS A 100 -15.54 -5.25 -11.86
CA CYS A 100 -16.13 -4.06 -12.47
C CYS A 100 -16.31 -2.90 -11.49
N LEU A 101 -16.19 -3.13 -10.18
CA LEU A 101 -16.36 -2.09 -9.17
C LEU A 101 -15.19 -1.10 -9.23
N GLN A 102 -15.50 0.18 -9.41
CA GLN A 102 -14.52 1.26 -9.33
C GLN A 102 -14.02 1.41 -7.88
N LEU A 103 -12.71 1.37 -7.69
CA LEU A 103 -12.08 1.52 -6.39
C LEU A 103 -11.73 2.98 -6.13
N LEU A 104 -11.76 3.36 -4.84
CA LEU A 104 -11.21 4.64 -4.41
C LEU A 104 -9.70 4.66 -4.57
N GLU A 105 -9.13 5.84 -4.73
CA GLU A 105 -7.68 6.02 -4.71
C GLU A 105 -7.18 6.05 -3.26
N PRO A 106 -6.17 5.25 -2.90
CA PRO A 106 -5.54 5.30 -1.59
C PRO A 106 -4.91 6.69 -1.36
N LYS A 107 -4.91 7.13 -0.11
CA LYS A 107 -4.16 8.32 0.31
C LYS A 107 -2.69 7.96 0.51
N GLN A 108 -1.86 8.98 0.40
CA GLN A 108 -0.44 8.87 0.65
C GLN A 108 -0.16 8.44 2.09
N PRO A 109 0.65 7.38 2.32
CA PRO A 109 1.07 6.99 3.66
C PRO A 109 1.86 8.11 4.34
N THR A 110 1.53 8.45 5.58
CA THR A 110 2.21 9.50 6.36
C THR A 110 3.70 9.23 6.57
N PHE A 111 4.09 7.95 6.72
CA PHE A 111 5.50 7.57 6.81
C PHE A 111 6.31 7.92 5.55
N PHE A 112 5.66 7.99 4.38
CA PHE A 112 6.30 8.43 3.15
C PHE A 112 6.78 9.88 3.23
N VAL A 113 6.01 10.73 3.92
CA VAL A 113 6.35 12.13 4.12
C VAL A 113 7.59 12.26 5.00
N GLU A 114 7.73 11.40 6.01
CA GLU A 114 8.92 11.37 6.87
C GLU A 114 10.17 10.93 6.13
N LYS A 115 10.09 9.88 5.29
CA LYS A 115 11.22 9.44 4.46
C LYS A 115 11.69 10.54 3.51
N ARG A 116 10.77 11.20 2.78
CA ARG A 116 11.12 12.33 1.91
C ARG A 116 11.76 13.48 2.67
N ARG A 117 11.24 13.84 3.84
CA ARG A 117 11.84 14.87 4.69
C ARG A 117 13.28 14.54 5.09
N ILE A 118 13.52 13.29 5.48
CA ILE A 118 14.87 12.83 5.83
C ILE A 118 15.79 12.85 4.60
N GLU A 119 15.31 12.41 3.43
CA GLU A 119 16.07 12.45 2.17
C GLU A 119 16.40 13.90 1.76
N ASP A 120 15.41 14.80 1.82
CA ASP A 120 15.58 16.24 1.55
C ASP A 120 16.56 16.88 2.55
N GLU A 121 16.49 16.53 3.84
CA GLU A 121 17.43 17.03 4.87
C GLU A 121 18.86 16.53 4.62
N ILE A 122 19.03 15.26 4.23
CA ILE A 122 20.34 14.70 3.86
C ILE A 122 20.88 15.39 2.59
N GLU A 123 20.04 15.61 1.58
CA GLU A 123 20.45 16.28 0.34
C GLU A 123 20.89 17.72 0.60
N VAL A 124 20.13 18.47 1.40
CA VAL A 124 20.48 19.84 1.82
C VAL A 124 21.79 19.86 2.61
N ASP A 125 22.04 18.89 3.51
CA ASP A 125 23.29 18.81 4.26
C ASP A 125 24.49 18.38 3.41
N VAL A 126 24.29 17.56 2.38
CA VAL A 126 25.32 17.22 1.39
C VAL A 126 25.66 18.44 0.55
N VAL A 127 24.67 19.18 0.05
CA VAL A 127 24.88 20.41 -0.73
C VAL A 127 25.64 21.46 0.09
N ARG A 128 25.23 21.69 1.36
CA ARG A 128 25.94 22.61 2.28
C ARG A 128 27.39 22.22 2.57
N LYS A 129 27.73 20.93 2.50
CA LYS A 129 29.11 20.44 2.66
C LYS A 129 29.93 20.60 1.39
N LEU A 130 29.31 20.65 0.22
CA LEU A 130 29.99 20.88 -1.06
C LEU A 130 30.25 22.37 -1.33
N GLU A 131 29.46 23.27 -0.72
CA GLU A 131 29.61 24.73 -0.83
C GLU A 131 30.58 25.34 0.20
N LYS A 132 31.25 24.53 1.02
CA LYS A 132 32.28 24.96 1.99
C LYS A 132 33.63 24.34 1.66
#